data_AF-A0AAN6MG19-F1
#
_entry.id   AF-A0AAN6MG19-F1
#
_cell.length_a   1.000
_cell.length_b   1.000
_cell.length_c   1.000
_cell.angle_alpha   90.00
_cell.angle_beta   90.00
_cell.angle_gamma   90.00
#
_symmetry.space_group_name_H-M   'P 1'
#
loop_
_entity.id
_entity.type
_entity.pdbx_description
1 polymer ?
#
loop_
_entity_poly.entity_id
_entity_poly.type
_entity_poly.pdbx_seq_one_letter_code
_entity_poly.pdbx_strand_id
1 'polypeptide(L)'
;MLDFIEKAFRENNISFQRIDGQTTLAGRIDALTAFRDDPDCKVMLASIGSVGEGVNLTAANCVHNMEPYWNPMVEAQAVDRAHRIGQQRDVVITRYLIKDSIEFV
;
A
#
# COMPACT_ATOMS: atom_id res chain seq x y z
N MET A 1 4.84 12.15 -1.32
CA MET A 1 4.58 11.52 -0.01
C MET A 1 5.44 10.28 0.22
N LEU A 2 5.38 9.27 -0.67
CA LEU A 2 6.11 8.00 -0.51
C LEU A 2 7.61 8.15 -0.27
N ASP A 3 8.29 9.11 -0.90
CA ASP A 3 9.74 9.31 -0.72
C ASP A 3 10.12 9.69 0.74
N PHE A 4 9.26 10.43 1.43
CA PHE A 4 9.47 10.78 2.84
C PHE A 4 9.28 9.56 3.75
N ILE A 5 8.29 8.72 3.45
CA ILE A 5 8.04 7.49 4.20
C ILE A 5 9.19 6.49 3.97
N GLU A 6 9.63 6.36 2.72
CA GLU A 6 10.80 5.56 2.36
C GLU A 6 12.04 5.99 3.13
N LYS A 7 12.31 7.30 3.17
CA LYS A 7 13.42 7.85 3.96
C LYS A 7 13.30 7.45 5.44
N ALA A 8 12.13 7.63 6.03
CA ALA A 8 11.89 7.26 7.43
C ALA A 8 12.08 5.76 7.68
N PHE A 9 11.64 4.89 6.77
CA PHE A 9 11.85 3.44 6.88
C PHE A 9 13.33 3.07 6.81
N ARG A 10 14.09 3.67 5.88
CA ARG A 10 15.54 3.47 5.78
C ARG A 10 16.26 3.91 7.06
N GLU A 11 15.90 5.06 7.62
CA GLU A 11 16.48 5.57 8.87
C GLU A 11 16.17 4.68 10.08
N ASN A 12 15.05 3.94 10.05
CA ASN A 12 14.61 3.04 11.10
C ASN A 12 14.91 1.56 10.82
N ASN A 13 15.70 1.24 9.78
CA ASN A 13 16.04 -0.13 9.37
C ASN A 13 14.82 -1.04 9.14
N ILE A 14 13.74 -0.47 8.59
CA ILE A 14 12.53 -1.22 8.22
C ILE A 14 12.72 -1.72 6.80
N SER A 15 12.62 -3.04 6.58
CA SER A 15 12.63 -3.63 5.23
C SER A 15 11.28 -3.42 4.55
N PHE A 16 11.31 -2.94 3.31
CA PHE A 16 10.12 -2.67 2.52
C PHE A 16 10.36 -2.90 1.03
N GLN A 17 9.28 -3.14 0.31
CA GLN A 17 9.23 -3.06 -1.15
C GLN A 17 8.43 -1.83 -1.58
N ARG A 18 8.65 -1.35 -2.80
CA ARG A 18 7.96 -0.17 -3.34
C ARG A 18 7.43 -0.44 -4.74
N ILE A 19 6.17 -0.05 -4.96
CA ILE A 19 5.51 -0.07 -6.27
C ILE A 19 4.86 1.29 -6.50
N ASP A 20 5.26 1.98 -7.56
CA ASP A 20 4.64 3.22 -7.99
C ASP A 20 4.66 3.35 -9.53
N GLY A 21 4.33 4.53 -10.05
CA GLY A 21 4.28 4.79 -11.49
C GLY A 21 5.64 4.75 -12.20
N GLN A 22 6.76 4.69 -11.45
CA GLN A 22 8.11 4.59 -12.01
C GLN A 22 8.60 3.14 -12.04
N THR A 23 7.90 2.21 -11.38
CA THR A 23 8.28 0.80 -11.32
C THR A 23 7.97 0.10 -12.64
N THR A 24 8.96 -0.57 -13.22
CA THR A 24 8.77 -1.40 -14.43
C THR A 24 7.87 -2.59 -14.15
N LEU A 25 7.29 -3.21 -15.18
CA LEU A 25 6.46 -4.40 -15.02
C LEU A 25 7.22 -5.56 -14.34
N ALA A 26 8.47 -5.79 -14.75
CA ALA A 26 9.33 -6.81 -14.14
C ALA A 26 9.61 -6.48 -12.66
N GLY A 27 10.03 -5.25 -12.36
CA GLY A 27 10.29 -4.82 -10.98
C GLY A 27 9.04 -4.89 -10.09
N ARG A 28 7.85 -4.66 -10.66
CA ARG A 28 6.57 -4.82 -9.95
C ARG A 28 6.33 -6.27 -9.54
N ILE A 29 6.59 -7.22 -10.44
CA ILE A 29 6.45 -8.67 -10.15
C ILE A 29 7.44 -9.09 -9.07
N ASP A 30 8.69 -8.63 -9.17
CA ASP A 30 9.74 -8.94 -8.20
C ASP A 30 9.39 -8.38 -6.81
N ALA A 31 8.95 -7.13 -6.75
CA ALA A 31 8.52 -6.49 -5.50
C ALA A 31 7.33 -7.21 -4.84
N LEU A 32 6.33 -7.64 -5.63
CA LEU A 32 5.19 -8.41 -5.12
C LEU A 32 5.60 -9.79 -4.63
N THR A 33 6.52 -10.44 -5.34
CA THR A 33 7.03 -11.77 -4.96
C THR A 33 7.82 -11.66 -3.66
N ALA A 34 8.74 -10.70 -3.55
CA ALA A 34 9.47 -10.43 -2.32
C ALA A 34 8.51 -10.13 -1.16
N PHE A 35 7.53 -9.25 -1.33
CA PHE A 35 6.57 -8.93 -0.27
C PHE A 35 5.71 -10.13 0.17
N ARG A 36 5.46 -11.09 -0.71
CA ARG A 36 4.70 -12.30 -0.39
C ARG A 36 5.56 -13.37 0.30
N ASP A 37 6.77 -13.59 -0.22
CA ASP A 37 7.57 -14.78 0.09
C ASP A 37 8.73 -14.50 1.05
N ASP A 38 9.24 -13.27 1.12
CA ASP A 38 10.34 -12.88 2.00
C ASP A 38 9.82 -12.61 3.43
N PRO A 39 10.21 -13.42 4.44
CA PRO A 39 9.81 -13.20 5.81
C PRO A 39 10.30 -11.87 6.39
N ASP A 40 11.40 -11.31 5.90
CA ASP A 40 11.97 -10.06 6.42
C ASP A 40 11.29 -8.84 5.79
N CYS A 41 10.66 -8.99 4.62
CA CYS A 41 9.92 -7.92 3.95
C CYS A 41 8.46 -7.83 4.45
N LYS A 42 8.22 -7.07 5.52
CA LYS A 42 6.87 -6.90 6.10
C LYS A 42 6.07 -5.73 5.55
N VAL A 43 6.67 -4.84 4.78
CA VAL A 43 6.04 -3.57 4.38
C VAL A 43 6.09 -3.38 2.86
N MET A 44 4.98 -2.91 2.29
CA MET A 44 4.90 -2.49 0.89
C MET A 44 4.47 -1.02 0.85
N LEU A 45 5.26 -0.20 0.17
CA LEU A 45 4.91 1.17 -0.19
C LEU A 45 4.27 1.16 -1.58
N ALA A 46 3.02 1.58 -1.67
CA ALA A 46 2.32 1.62 -2.95
C ALA A 46 1.58 2.93 -3.16
N SER A 47 1.65 3.48 -4.37
CA SER A 47 0.80 4.62 -4.74
C SER A 47 -0.59 4.12 -5.12
N ILE A 48 -1.65 4.85 -4.74
CA ILE A 48 -3.05 4.45 -5.03
C ILE A 48 -3.25 4.17 -6.53
N GLY A 49 -2.67 4.99 -7.41
CA GLY A 49 -2.74 4.78 -8.86
C GLY A 49 -2.11 3.46 -9.32
N SER A 50 -0.99 3.04 -8.71
CA SER A 50 -0.32 1.77 -9.05
C SER A 50 -1.07 0.53 -8.54
N VAL A 51 -1.84 0.66 -7.46
CA VAL A 51 -2.65 -0.44 -6.88
C VAL A 51 -3.95 -0.68 -7.66
N GLY A 52 -4.41 0.33 -8.41
CA GLY A 52 -5.59 0.21 -9.29
C GLY A 52 -5.43 -0.83 -10.41
N GLU A 53 -4.20 -1.08 -10.88
CA GLU A 53 -3.89 -1.88 -12.07
C GLU A 53 -3.71 -3.40 -11.79
N GLY A 54 -4.74 -4.05 -11.23
CA GLY A 54 -4.80 -5.53 -11.23
C GLY A 54 -3.85 -6.24 -10.27
N VAL A 55 -3.23 -5.54 -9.33
CA VAL A 55 -2.32 -6.11 -8.32
C VAL A 55 -3.10 -6.98 -7.31
N ASN A 56 -2.49 -8.07 -6.84
CA ASN A 56 -3.01 -8.90 -5.75
C ASN A 56 -2.19 -8.65 -4.49
N LEU A 57 -2.82 -8.13 -3.43
CA LEU A 57 -2.18 -7.77 -2.16
C LEU A 57 -2.69 -8.62 -0.99
N THR A 58 -3.16 -9.85 -1.21
CA THR A 58 -3.61 -10.74 -0.13
C THR A 58 -2.51 -11.06 0.91
N ALA A 59 -1.23 -10.84 0.58
CA ALA A 59 -0.13 -10.89 1.54
C ALA A 59 -0.21 -9.76 2.60
N ALA A 60 -0.90 -8.66 2.33
CA ALA A 60 -1.16 -7.59 3.29
C ALA A 60 -2.51 -7.78 3.99
N ASN A 61 -2.54 -7.51 5.30
CA ASN A 61 -3.78 -7.46 6.08
C ASN A 61 -3.87 -6.19 6.95
N CYS A 62 -2.88 -5.31 6.89
CA CYS A 62 -2.91 -4.00 7.52
C CYS A 62 -2.65 -2.96 6.43
N VAL A 63 -3.60 -2.06 6.23
CA VAL A 63 -3.54 -1.01 5.21
C VAL A 63 -3.54 0.35 5.90
N HIS A 64 -2.45 1.08 5.75
CA HIS A 64 -2.32 2.45 6.22
C HIS A 64 -2.54 3.41 5.04
N ASN A 65 -3.68 4.07 5.02
CA ASN A 65 -3.95 5.09 4.01
C ASN A 65 -3.38 6.44 4.47
N MET A 66 -2.23 6.80 3.91
CA MET A 66 -1.42 7.94 4.35
C MET A 66 -1.92 9.29 3.84
N GLU A 67 -2.67 9.31 2.74
CA GLU A 67 -3.23 10.53 2.17
C GLU A 67 -4.62 10.24 1.57
N PRO A 68 -5.64 11.05 1.85
CA PRO A 68 -6.95 10.85 1.26
C PRO A 68 -6.92 11.08 -0.25
N TYR A 69 -7.65 10.26 -0.98
CA TYR A 69 -7.79 10.41 -2.42
C TYR A 69 -9.08 11.14 -2.76
N TRP A 70 -9.02 12.06 -3.72
CA TRP A 70 -10.18 12.87 -4.14
C TRP A 70 -11.39 12.03 -4.60
N ASN A 71 -11.15 10.80 -5.06
CA ASN A 71 -12.18 9.85 -5.46
C ASN A 71 -12.26 8.68 -4.46
N PRO A 72 -13.27 8.64 -3.57
CA PRO A 72 -13.44 7.57 -2.58
C PRO A 72 -13.52 6.17 -3.19
N MET A 73 -14.05 6.05 -4.43
CA MET A 73 -14.19 4.76 -5.10
C MET A 73 -12.84 4.16 -5.50
N VAL A 74 -11.88 5.00 -5.90
CA VAL A 74 -10.53 4.55 -6.26
C VAL A 74 -9.78 4.07 -5.02
N GLU A 75 -9.95 4.76 -3.89
CA GLU A 75 -9.40 4.32 -2.60
C GLU A 75 -10.00 2.98 -2.18
N ALA A 76 -11.33 2.86 -2.21
CA ALA A 76 -12.01 1.61 -1.86
C ALA A 76 -11.51 0.45 -2.74
N GLN A 77 -11.39 0.67 -4.05
CA GLN A 77 -10.86 -0.33 -4.97
C GLN A 77 -9.40 -0.71 -4.67
N ALA A 78 -8.56 0.25 -4.25
CA ALA A 78 -7.18 -0.03 -3.87
C ALA A 78 -7.12 -0.91 -2.62
N VAL A 79 -7.97 -0.63 -1.62
CA VAL A 79 -8.09 -1.41 -0.39
C VAL A 79 -8.64 -2.82 -0.65
N ASP A 80 -9.59 -2.96 -1.56
CA ASP A 80 -10.16 -4.25 -1.98
C ASP A 80 -9.10 -5.19 -2.60
N ARG A 81 -7.91 -4.69 -2.96
CA ARG A 81 -6.80 -5.55 -3.38
C ARG A 81 -6.21 -6.37 -2.23
N ALA A 82 -6.28 -5.87 -1.00
CA ALA A 82 -5.90 -6.59 0.22
C ALA A 82 -7.10 -7.38 0.79
N HIS A 83 -8.29 -6.80 0.73
CA HIS A 83 -9.56 -7.45 1.09
C HIS A 83 -10.12 -8.25 -0.10
N ARG A 84 -9.37 -9.27 -0.54
CA ARG A 84 -9.67 -10.06 -1.74
C ARG A 84 -9.86 -11.54 -1.42
N ILE A 85 -10.56 -12.26 -2.32
CA ILE A 85 -10.69 -13.72 -2.27
C ILE A 85 -9.29 -14.36 -2.12
N GLY A 86 -9.14 -15.22 -1.11
CA GLY A 86 -7.86 -15.85 -0.75
C GLY A 86 -7.21 -15.24 0.50
N GLN A 87 -7.67 -14.08 0.97
CA GLN A 87 -7.30 -13.55 2.28
C GLN A 87 -7.88 -14.42 3.39
N GLN A 88 -7.06 -14.79 4.37
CA GLN A 88 -7.45 -15.61 5.53
C GLN A 88 -7.38 -14.83 6.85
N ARG A 89 -6.81 -13.62 6.83
CA ARG A 89 -6.65 -12.75 8.01
C ARG A 89 -7.59 -11.56 7.90
N ASP A 90 -8.07 -11.08 9.04
CA ASP A 90 -8.83 -9.84 9.10
C ASP A 90 -7.99 -8.68 8.53
N VAL A 91 -8.61 -7.90 7.65
CA VAL A 91 -7.97 -6.74 7.03
C VAL A 91 -8.36 -5.49 7.81
N VAL A 92 -7.36 -4.84 8.41
CA VAL A 92 -7.53 -3.58 9.14
C VAL A 92 -7.09 -2.43 8.27
N ILE A 93 -7.98 -1.46 8.07
CA ILE A 93 -7.72 -0.25 7.29
C ILE A 93 -7.68 0.93 8.25
N THR A 94 -6.54 1.61 8.30
CA THR A 94 -6.33 2.82 9.10
C THR A 94 -6.30 4.03 8.17
N ARG A 95 -7.21 4.97 8.38
CA ARG A 95 -7.20 6.28 7.72
C ARG A 95 -6.75 7.33 8.72
N TYR A 96 -5.84 8.20 8.30
CA TYR A 96 -5.43 9.36 9.08
C TYR A 96 -6.23 10.56 8.59
N LEU A 97 -6.96 11.20 9.51
CA LEU A 97 -7.81 12.36 9.21
C LEU A 97 -7.44 13.51 10.14
N ILE A 98 -7.17 14.67 9.57
CA ILE A 98 -6.84 15.89 10.32
C ILE A 98 -8.11 16.70 10.55
N LYS A 99 -8.48 16.90 11.81
CA LYS A 99 -9.68 17.66 12.19
C LYS A 99 -9.66 19.06 11.56
N ASP A 100 -10.83 19.53 11.12
CA ASP A 100 -11.04 20.86 10.54
C ASP A 100 -10.18 21.11 9.27
N SER A 101 -9.99 20.06 8.46
CA SER A 101 -9.27 20.10 7.18
C SER A 101 -10.14 19.65 6.01
N ILE A 102 -9.60 19.77 4.78
CA ILE A 102 -10.26 19.30 3.54
C ILE A 102 -10.51 17.79 3.50
N GLU A 103 -9.96 17.03 4.44
CA GLU A 103 -10.07 15.58 4.53
C GLU A 103 -11.42 15.13 5.15
N PHE A 104 -12.18 16.08 5.73
CA PHE A 104 -13.49 15.84 6.37
C PHE A 104 -14.69 16.07 5.43
N VAL A 105 -14.43 16.28 4.14
CA VAL A 105 -15.45 16.59 3.13
C VAL A 105 -16.17 15.34 2.64
#